data_AF-A0AAD9X0K2-F1
#
_entry.id   AF-A0AAD9X0K2-F1
#
_cell.length_a   1.000
_cell.length_b   1.000
_cell.length_c   1.000
_cell.angle_alpha   90.00
_cell.angle_beta   90.00
_cell.angle_gamma   90.00
#
_symmetry.space_group_name_H-M   'P 1'
#
loop_
_entity.id
_entity.type
_entity.pdbx_description
1 polymer ?
#
loop_
_entity_poly.entity_id
_entity_poly.type
_entity_poly.pdbx_seq_one_letter_code
_entity_poly.pdbx_strand_id
1 'polypeptide(L)'
;MDSRRNSIKLMDVEQRHGKFKPVIKKAMVELEGSPNKKFASLRDEWALKNRYVSPGPIQFVGPTADDINHTLIPELGAQAA
;
A
#
# COMPACT_ATOMS: atom_id res chain seq x y z
N MET A 1 -3.50 27.94 -8.11
CA MET A 1 -3.76 26.74 -8.94
C MET A 1 -4.93 25.99 -8.32
N ASP A 2 -5.98 25.77 -9.10
CA ASP A 2 -7.31 25.33 -8.62
C ASP A 2 -7.30 23.86 -8.16
N SER A 3 -7.42 23.64 -6.86
CA SER A 3 -7.50 22.32 -6.20
C SER A 3 -8.68 21.47 -6.70
N ARG A 4 -9.67 22.08 -7.37
CA ARG A 4 -10.83 21.37 -7.95
C ARG A 4 -10.51 20.54 -9.19
N ARG A 5 -9.35 20.74 -9.84
CA ARG A 5 -8.97 19.97 -11.04
C ARG A 5 -8.38 18.59 -10.75
N ASN A 6 -7.85 18.35 -9.55
CA ASN A 6 -7.20 17.07 -9.23
C ASN A 6 -8.19 15.95 -8.90
N SER A 7 -9.39 16.28 -8.39
CA SER A 7 -10.40 15.27 -8.01
C SER A 7 -10.96 14.52 -9.22
N ILE A 8 -11.10 15.18 -10.38
CA ILE A 8 -11.62 14.56 -11.62
C ILE A 8 -10.74 13.40 -12.09
N LYS A 9 -9.41 13.46 -11.87
CA LYS A 9 -8.48 12.42 -12.30
C LYS A 9 -8.62 11.09 -11.54
N LEU A 10 -9.24 11.12 -10.36
CA LEU A 10 -9.43 9.93 -9.50
C LEU A 10 -10.85 9.34 -9.61
N MET A 11 -11.73 9.99 -10.38
CA MET A 11 -13.14 9.62 -10.50
C MET A 11 -13.38 8.62 -11.62
N ASP A 12 -14.34 7.73 -11.41
CA ASP A 12 -14.88 6.78 -12.38
C ASP A 12 -16.41 6.67 -12.19
N VAL A 13 -17.11 6.02 -13.11
CA VAL A 13 -18.56 5.79 -13.01
C VAL A 13 -18.81 4.32 -12.68
N GLU A 14 -19.30 4.06 -11.45
CA GLU A 14 -19.64 2.71 -11.00
C GLU A 14 -21.17 2.58 -10.80
N GLN A 15 -21.71 1.37 -11.02
CA GLN A 15 -23.09 1.07 -10.67
C GLN A 15 -23.19 0.71 -9.18
N ARG A 16 -24.05 1.42 -8.43
CA ARG A 16 -24.35 1.14 -7.02
C ARG A 16 -25.85 1.15 -6.79
N HIS A 17 -26.36 0.08 -6.17
CA HIS A 17 -27.80 -0.12 -5.96
C HIS A 17 -28.62 0.12 -7.25
N GLY A 18 -28.13 -0.43 -8.36
CA GLY A 18 -28.78 -0.33 -9.67
C GLY A 18 -28.60 1.00 -10.43
N LYS A 19 -27.99 2.04 -9.83
CA LYS A 19 -27.80 3.36 -10.47
C LYS A 19 -26.32 3.66 -10.72
N PHE A 20 -25.99 4.25 -11.86
CA PHE A 20 -24.64 4.75 -12.15
C PHE A 20 -24.36 6.01 -11.31
N LYS A 21 -23.24 6.00 -10.59
CA LYS A 21 -22.80 7.10 -9.72
C LYS A 21 -21.33 7.42 -9.99
N PRO A 22 -20.94 8.71 -10.07
CA PRO A 22 -19.53 9.07 -10.06
C PRO A 22 -18.94 8.76 -8.68
N VAL A 23 -17.82 8.06 -8.67
CA VAL A 23 -17.13 7.60 -7.46
C VAL A 23 -15.63 7.71 -7.63
N ILE A 24 -14.89 7.72 -6.52
CA ILE A 24 -13.44 7.59 -6.56
C ILE A 24 -13.08 6.12 -6.81
N LYS A 25 -12.26 5.86 -7.83
CA LYS A 25 -11.83 4.50 -8.19
C LYS A 25 -10.99 3.90 -7.06
N LYS A 26 -11.26 2.65 -6.71
CA LYS A 26 -10.46 1.91 -5.73
C LYS A 26 -9.06 1.65 -6.30
N ALA A 27 -8.03 2.03 -5.55
CA ALA A 27 -6.66 1.64 -5.84
C ALA A 27 -6.45 0.19 -5.40
N MET A 28 -6.26 -0.70 -6.36
CA MET A 28 -5.93 -2.11 -6.12
C MET A 28 -4.41 -2.27 -5.99
N VAL A 29 -3.97 -3.42 -5.48
CA VAL A 29 -2.54 -3.77 -5.44
C VAL A 29 -1.99 -3.84 -6.86
N GLU A 30 -0.89 -3.13 -7.11
CA GLU A 30 -0.14 -3.22 -8.36
C GLU A 30 0.76 -4.47 -8.34
N LEU A 31 0.43 -5.46 -9.16
CA LEU A 31 1.12 -6.76 -9.16
C LEU A 31 2.57 -6.63 -9.62
N GLU A 32 2.84 -5.69 -10.52
CA GLU A 32 4.20 -5.40 -10.98
C GLU A 32 4.93 -4.37 -10.11
N GLY A 33 4.27 -3.89 -9.05
CA GLY A 33 4.80 -2.90 -8.12
C GLY A 33 5.83 -3.47 -7.16
N SER A 34 6.71 -2.59 -6.66
CA SER A 34 7.80 -2.96 -5.76
C SER A 34 7.36 -3.73 -4.50
N PRO A 35 6.25 -3.35 -3.81
CA PRO A 35 5.78 -4.10 -2.64
C PRO A 35 5.41 -5.55 -2.97
N ASN A 36 4.63 -5.76 -4.04
CA ASN A 36 4.21 -7.10 -4.43
C ASN A 36 5.40 -7.94 -4.92
N LYS A 37 6.35 -7.35 -5.64
CA LYS A 37 7.59 -8.02 -6.05
C LYS A 37 8.43 -8.45 -4.86
N LYS A 38 8.55 -7.62 -3.82
CA LYS A 38 9.26 -7.98 -2.58
C LYS A 38 8.59 -9.18 -1.91
N PHE A 39 7.26 -9.15 -1.77
CA PHE A 39 6.50 -10.29 -1.24
C PHE A 39 6.70 -11.56 -2.09
N ALA A 40 6.54 -11.45 -3.42
CA ALA A 40 6.70 -12.57 -4.34
C ALA A 40 8.09 -13.21 -4.28
N SER A 41 9.15 -12.41 -4.07
CA SER A 41 10.52 -12.93 -3.94
C SER A 41 10.77 -13.75 -2.66
N LEU A 42 9.93 -13.62 -1.63
CA LEU A 42 10.13 -14.23 -0.32
C LEU A 42 9.10 -15.32 0.00
N ARG A 43 7.90 -15.27 -0.61
CA ARG A 43 6.77 -16.12 -0.26
C ARG A 43 7.06 -17.63 -0.32
N ASP A 44 7.89 -18.07 -1.27
CA ASP A 44 8.21 -19.49 -1.45
C ASP A 44 9.13 -19.99 -0.31
N GLU A 45 10.07 -19.15 0.16
CA GLU A 45 10.87 -19.48 1.34
C GLU A 45 10.01 -19.48 2.61
N TRP A 46 9.14 -18.48 2.78
CA TRP A 46 8.28 -18.37 3.95
C TRP A 46 7.27 -19.51 4.06
N ALA A 47 6.84 -20.07 2.92
CA ALA A 47 5.98 -21.25 2.90
C ALA A 47 6.68 -22.50 3.44
N LEU A 48 8.01 -22.59 3.32
CA LEU A 48 8.80 -23.78 3.68
C LEU A 48 9.51 -23.65 5.03
N LYS A 49 9.79 -22.42 5.49
CA LYS A 49 10.61 -22.15 6.68
C LYS A 49 9.85 -21.32 7.71
N ASN A 50 10.20 -21.51 8.98
CA ASN A 50 9.70 -20.69 10.07
C ASN A 50 10.34 -19.30 10.06
N ARG A 51 9.72 -18.35 9.34
CA ARG A 51 10.16 -16.95 9.18
C ARG A 51 9.15 -15.96 9.78
N TYR A 52 8.58 -16.30 10.93
CA TYR A 52 7.60 -15.44 11.59
C TYR A 52 8.26 -14.17 12.15
N VAL A 53 7.60 -13.04 11.97
CA VAL A 53 7.97 -11.75 12.57
C VAL A 53 6.89 -11.37 13.58
N SER A 54 7.29 -11.09 14.82
CA SER A 54 6.39 -10.62 15.87
C SER A 54 6.69 -9.14 16.13
N PRO A 55 6.01 -8.19 15.43
CA PRO A 55 6.24 -6.77 15.67
C PRO A 55 5.88 -6.41 17.11
N GLY A 56 6.62 -5.45 17.67
CA GLY A 56 6.35 -4.92 19.00
C GLY A 56 5.10 -4.01 19.02
N PRO A 57 4.69 -3.53 20.20
CA PRO A 57 3.65 -2.52 20.32
C PRO A 57 4.05 -1.21 19.62
N ILE A 58 3.06 -0.45 19.14
CA ILE A 58 3.28 0.89 18.59
C ILE A 58 3.95 1.76 19.66
N GLN A 59 5.04 2.42 19.29
CA GLN A 59 5.76 3.36 20.15
C GLN A 59 5.46 4.79 19.72
N PHE A 60 5.33 5.70 20.68
CA PHE A 60 5.14 7.14 20.43
C PHE A 60 6.42 7.95 20.68
N VAL A 61 7.45 7.33 21.27
CA VAL A 61 8.75 7.94 21.55
C VAL A 61 9.85 6.89 21.33
N GLY A 62 11.06 7.36 21.03
CA GLY A 62 12.22 6.50 20.80
C GLY A 62 12.41 6.08 19.34
N PRO A 63 13.37 5.19 19.07
CA PRO A 63 13.89 4.96 17.72
C PRO A 63 12.87 4.44 16.68
N THR A 64 11.81 3.76 17.12
CA THR A 64 10.80 3.12 16.24
C THR A 64 9.51 3.93 16.13
N ALA A 65 9.47 5.16 16.67
CA ALA A 65 8.25 5.98 16.67
C ALA A 65 7.85 6.46 15.25
N ASP A 66 8.85 6.61 14.37
CA ASP A 66 8.68 7.11 13.00
C ASP A 66 8.70 5.99 11.95
N ASP A 67 8.60 4.72 12.37
CA ASP A 67 8.58 3.58 11.46
C ASP A 67 7.36 3.65 10.53
N ILE A 68 7.62 3.61 9.22
CA ILE A 68 6.58 3.56 8.19
C ILE A 68 6.30 2.13 7.74
N ASN A 69 5.14 1.89 7.13
CA ASN A 69 4.76 0.55 6.70
C ASN A 69 5.67 0.01 5.57
N HIS A 70 5.76 -1.32 5.48
CA HIS A 70 6.59 -2.02 4.48
C HIS A 70 6.17 -1.79 3.01
N THR A 71 4.98 -1.25 2.76
CA THR A 71 4.50 -0.90 1.42
C THR A 71 5.06 0.45 0.98
N LEU A 72 5.05 1.45 1.88
CA LEU A 72 5.43 2.83 1.58
C LEU A 72 6.93 2.98 1.33
N ILE A 73 7.76 2.24 2.08
CA ILE A 73 9.23 2.28 1.95
C ILE A 73 9.68 2.08 0.48
N PRO A 74 9.36 0.93 -0.18
CA PRO A 74 9.78 0.70 -1.56
C PRO A 74 9.02 1.54 -2.60
N GLU A 75 7.81 2.03 -2.28
CA GLU A 75 7.05 2.92 -3.17
C GLU A 75 7.65 4.33 -3.24
N LEU A 76 8.23 4.84 -2.14
CA LEU A 76 8.95 6.10 -2.11
C LEU A 76 10.35 6.02 -2.74
N GLY A 77 10.78 4.84 -3.19
CA GLY A 77 12.14 4.59 -3.65
C GLY A 77 13.18 4.62 -2.51
N ALA A 78 12.75 4.63 -1.26
CA ALA A 78 13.63 4.45 -0.13
C ALA A 78 14.05 2.97 -0.08
N GLN A 79 15.33 2.70 -0.28
CA GLN A 79 15.86 1.35 -0.05
C GLN A 79 15.58 0.97 1.40
N ALA A 80 14.79 -0.08 1.62
CA ALA A 80 14.67 -0.68 2.94
C ALA A 80 16.08 -1.15 3.35
N ALA A 81 16.65 -0.48 4.35
CA ALA A 81 17.91 -0.87 4.99
C ALA A 81 17.73 -2.19 5.75
#